data_AF-A0A3S0S1Y2-F1
#
_entry.id   AF-A0A3S0S1Y2-F1
#
_cell.length_a   1.000
_cell.length_b   1.000
_cell.length_c   1.000
_cell.angle_alpha   90.00
_cell.angle_beta   90.00
_cell.angle_gamma   90.00
#
_symmetry.space_group_name_H-M   'P 1'
#
loop_
_entity.id
_entity.type
_entity.pdbx_description
1 polymer ?
#
loop_
_entity_poly.entity_id
_entity_poly.type
_entity_poly.pdbx_seq_one_letter_code
_entity_poly.pdbx_strand_id
1 'polypeptide(L)'
;MQDDAGTLLRSFLNTSFRKQSQRRIRDFGGYEVGKRRQPHIVSAIAHDTADFLCTYLDIKAKGRPATREGVAFAIAEALRNVSDELAYRLTWRDDKAWHDVCESVAVFLEGCMAFDRKPYDGSLTALSDYNGWKSWEVIASGDRPRGKWRHAWKEKLGDDFIGFDGETCMGRIFRIDLTGSDERWYWLMAADGSPRRGWPAAGYEASARSAACRVERIYFALVKGEARAVYR
;
A
#
# COMPACT_ATOMS: atom_id res chain seq x y z
N MET A 1 -2.94 14.51 -14.33
CA MET A 1 -1.80 14.01 -15.14
C MET A 1 -1.60 12.57 -14.71
N GLN A 2 -1.74 11.59 -15.60
CA GLN A 2 -1.37 10.21 -15.23
C GLN A 2 0.15 10.14 -15.24
N ASP A 3 0.74 9.80 -14.09
CA ASP A 3 2.17 9.51 -14.00
C ASP A 3 2.50 8.37 -14.97
N ASP A 4 3.58 8.51 -15.74
CA ASP A 4 4.06 7.42 -16.57
C ASP A 4 4.59 6.24 -15.72
N ALA A 5 4.70 5.06 -16.34
CA ALA A 5 5.09 3.83 -15.63
C ALA A 5 6.48 3.94 -14.97
N GLY A 6 7.39 4.71 -15.56
CA GLY A 6 8.73 4.93 -15.00
C GLY A 6 8.71 5.79 -13.74
N THR A 7 7.86 6.81 -13.70
CA THR A 7 7.63 7.66 -12.53
C THR A 7 7.01 6.86 -11.38
N LEU A 8 6.04 6.00 -11.68
CA LEU A 8 5.42 5.09 -10.71
C LEU A 8 6.44 4.10 -10.14
N LEU A 9 7.26 3.48 -10.98
CA LEU A 9 8.30 2.54 -10.54
C LEU A 9 9.24 3.19 -9.52
N ARG A 10 9.76 4.38 -9.82
CA ARG A 10 10.66 5.13 -8.91
C ARG A 10 9.99 5.46 -7.58
N SER A 11 8.73 5.91 -7.62
CA SER A 11 7.94 6.20 -6.42
C SER A 11 7.74 4.96 -5.55
N PHE A 12 7.44 3.81 -6.18
CA PHE A 12 7.23 2.55 -5.48
C PHE A 12 8.52 1.94 -4.93
N LEU A 13 9.65 2.08 -5.63
CA LEU A 13 10.98 1.72 -5.13
C LEU A 13 11.34 2.56 -3.91
N ASN A 14 11.17 3.88 -3.98
CA ASN A 14 11.44 4.76 -2.84
C ASN A 14 10.58 4.39 -1.62
N THR A 15 9.29 4.10 -1.85
CA THR A 15 8.36 3.67 -0.80
C THR A 15 8.78 2.34 -0.17
N SER A 16 9.05 1.33 -0.99
CA SER A 16 9.38 -0.03 -0.52
C SER A 16 10.73 -0.09 0.20
N PHE A 17 11.74 0.64 -0.28
CA PHE A 17 13.03 0.68 0.39
C PHE A 17 13.01 1.48 1.69
N ARG A 18 12.26 2.60 1.76
CA ARG A 18 12.15 3.38 3.02
C ARG A 18 11.32 2.67 4.10
N LYS A 19 10.49 1.69 3.74
CA LYS A 19 9.78 0.82 4.69
C LYS A 19 10.71 -0.17 5.40
N GLN A 20 11.92 -0.40 4.89
CA GLN A 20 12.87 -1.31 5.52
C GLN A 20 13.27 -0.80 6.90
N SER A 21 13.46 -1.72 7.85
CA SER A 21 13.89 -1.33 9.20
C SER A 21 15.27 -0.67 9.17
N GLN A 22 15.51 0.27 10.09
CA GLN A 22 16.82 0.93 10.22
C GLN A 22 17.96 -0.08 10.46
N ARG A 23 17.68 -1.19 11.16
CA ARG A 23 18.64 -2.29 11.32
C ARG A 23 19.01 -2.89 9.97
N ARG A 24 18.02 -3.22 9.14
CA ARG A 24 18.23 -3.83 7.83
C ARG A 24 18.99 -2.90 6.86
N ILE A 25 18.72 -1.60 6.91
CA ILE A 25 19.47 -0.60 6.14
C ILE A 25 20.93 -0.48 6.61
N ARG A 26 21.18 -0.56 7.92
CA ARG A 26 22.57 -0.63 8.44
C ARG A 26 23.28 -1.92 8.06
N ASP A 27 22.58 -3.05 8.10
CA ASP A 27 23.15 -4.34 7.68
C ASP A 27 23.46 -4.34 6.16
N PHE A 28 22.70 -3.58 5.35
CA PHE A 28 22.97 -3.38 3.92
C PHE A 28 24.13 -2.40 3.67
N GLY A 29 24.13 -1.24 4.32
CA GLY A 29 25.07 -0.14 4.09
C GLY A 29 26.40 -0.26 4.84
N GLY A 30 26.45 -1.07 5.89
CA GLY A 30 27.62 -1.17 6.78
C GLY A 30 27.72 -0.03 7.80
N TYR A 31 28.72 -0.12 8.67
CA TYR A 31 29.02 0.90 9.69
C TYR A 31 30.03 1.95 9.20
N GLU A 32 30.81 1.59 8.18
CA GLU A 32 31.75 2.45 7.45
C GLU A 32 31.77 1.96 6.00
N VAL A 33 32.21 2.81 5.07
CA VAL A 33 32.41 2.42 3.67
C VAL A 33 33.31 1.18 3.60
N GLY A 34 32.86 0.14 2.89
CA GLY A 34 33.58 -1.12 2.72
C GLY A 34 33.60 -2.05 3.93
N LYS A 35 32.92 -1.72 5.05
CA LYS A 35 32.94 -2.55 6.27
C LYS A 35 31.56 -3.01 6.72
N ARG A 36 31.49 -4.27 7.15
CA ARG A 36 30.34 -4.88 7.85
C ARG A 36 29.03 -4.88 7.07
N ARG A 37 29.07 -4.90 5.73
CA ARG A 37 27.89 -5.25 4.94
C ARG A 37 27.54 -6.71 5.19
N GLN A 38 26.26 -7.02 5.22
CA GLN A 38 25.74 -8.38 5.31
C GLN A 38 25.06 -8.73 3.98
N PRO A 39 25.77 -9.26 2.98
CA PRO A 39 25.24 -9.43 1.62
C PRO A 39 23.97 -10.28 1.55
N HIS A 40 23.79 -11.20 2.51
CA HIS A 40 22.58 -12.03 2.60
C HIS A 40 21.30 -11.22 2.85
N ILE A 41 21.41 -9.99 3.38
CA ILE A 41 20.25 -9.12 3.61
C ILE A 41 19.63 -8.59 2.32
N VAL A 42 20.41 -8.55 1.23
CA VAL A 42 19.95 -8.08 -0.08
C VAL A 42 18.76 -8.91 -0.56
N SER A 43 18.81 -10.23 -0.41
CA SER A 43 17.71 -11.11 -0.80
C SER A 43 16.42 -10.79 -0.05
N ALA A 44 16.50 -10.48 1.25
CA ALA A 44 15.33 -10.11 2.04
C ALA A 44 14.73 -8.76 1.60
N ILE A 45 15.57 -7.74 1.39
CA ILE A 45 15.12 -6.43 0.87
C ILE A 45 14.48 -6.59 -0.50
N ALA A 46 15.09 -7.41 -1.36
CA ALA A 46 14.63 -7.63 -2.72
C ALA A 46 13.28 -8.36 -2.76
N HIS A 47 13.06 -9.38 -1.91
CA HIS A 47 11.77 -10.05 -1.79
C HIS A 47 10.66 -9.11 -1.32
N ASP A 48 10.88 -8.36 -0.24
CA ASP A 48 9.88 -7.40 0.26
C ASP A 48 9.55 -6.33 -0.78
N THR A 49 10.56 -5.90 -1.53
CA THR A 49 10.39 -4.93 -2.62
C THR A 49 9.64 -5.53 -3.80
N ALA A 50 9.97 -6.76 -4.21
CA ALA A 50 9.28 -7.47 -5.29
C ALA A 50 7.81 -7.71 -4.94
N ASP A 51 7.50 -8.12 -3.71
CA ASP A 51 6.13 -8.28 -3.23
C ASP A 51 5.35 -6.97 -3.34
N PHE A 52 5.98 -5.86 -2.93
CA PHE A 52 5.39 -4.54 -3.09
C PHE A 52 5.17 -4.20 -4.58
N LEU A 53 6.19 -4.29 -5.44
CA LEU A 53 6.06 -3.93 -6.85
C LEU A 53 5.04 -4.81 -7.59
N CYS A 54 5.10 -6.14 -7.44
CA CYS A 54 4.16 -7.09 -8.06
C CYS A 54 2.73 -6.94 -7.53
N THR A 55 2.55 -6.28 -6.39
CA THR A 55 1.21 -5.89 -5.95
C THR A 55 0.68 -4.84 -6.91
N TYR A 56 1.38 -3.71 -7.12
CA TYR A 56 0.85 -2.52 -7.79
C TYR A 56 1.16 -2.38 -9.29
N LEU A 57 2.10 -3.16 -9.83
CA LEU A 57 2.53 -3.08 -11.22
C LEU A 57 2.30 -4.41 -11.94
N ASP A 58 1.93 -4.31 -13.22
CA ASP A 58 2.01 -5.42 -14.15
C ASP A 58 3.41 -5.45 -14.74
N ILE A 59 4.20 -6.45 -14.31
CA ILE A 59 5.62 -6.57 -14.66
C ILE A 59 5.78 -7.70 -15.66
N LYS A 60 6.45 -7.43 -16.78
CA LYS A 60 6.73 -8.43 -17.83
C LYS A 60 8.23 -8.55 -18.08
N ALA A 61 8.72 -9.77 -18.13
CA ALA A 61 10.08 -10.09 -18.57
C ALA A 61 10.01 -10.78 -19.93
N LYS A 62 10.71 -10.24 -20.95
CA LYS A 62 10.71 -10.80 -22.33
C LYS A 62 9.29 -11.03 -22.89
N GLY A 63 8.38 -10.08 -22.63
CA GLY A 63 6.99 -10.13 -23.09
C GLY A 63 6.06 -11.08 -22.32
N ARG A 64 6.54 -11.77 -21.28
CA ARG A 64 5.73 -12.67 -20.44
C ARG A 64 5.59 -12.11 -19.02
N PRO A 65 4.50 -12.39 -18.30
CA PRO A 65 4.37 -11.99 -16.89
C PRO A 65 5.59 -12.47 -16.07
N ALA A 66 6.22 -11.55 -15.34
CA ALA A 66 7.35 -11.88 -14.48
C ALA A 66 6.84 -12.55 -13.19
N THR A 67 7.56 -13.56 -12.72
CA THR A 67 7.31 -14.15 -11.39
C THR A 67 7.85 -13.23 -10.29
N ARG A 68 7.30 -13.32 -9.07
CA ARG A 68 7.81 -12.55 -7.92
C ARG A 68 9.28 -12.84 -7.66
N GLU A 69 9.67 -14.10 -7.77
CA GLU A 69 11.06 -14.54 -7.62
C GLU A 69 11.97 -13.95 -8.71
N GLY A 70 11.47 -13.84 -9.95
CA GLY A 70 12.21 -13.20 -11.04
C GLY A 70 12.42 -11.71 -10.81
N VAL A 71 11.40 -11.01 -10.30
CA VAL A 71 11.50 -9.59 -9.93
C VAL A 71 12.44 -9.41 -8.74
N ALA A 72 12.33 -10.24 -7.70
CA ALA A 72 13.22 -10.23 -6.55
C ALA A 72 14.69 -10.49 -6.96
N PHE A 73 14.92 -11.43 -7.87
CA PHE A 73 16.25 -11.69 -8.40
C PHE A 73 16.84 -10.45 -9.10
N ALA A 74 16.06 -9.79 -9.97
CA ALA A 74 16.52 -8.58 -10.66
C ALA A 74 16.80 -7.40 -9.70
N ILE A 75 15.96 -7.22 -8.67
CA ILE A 75 16.21 -6.21 -7.63
C ILE A 75 17.48 -6.54 -6.84
N ALA A 76 17.69 -7.82 -6.49
CA ALA A 76 18.89 -8.24 -5.78
C ALA A 76 20.16 -7.99 -6.59
N GLU A 77 20.14 -8.26 -7.89
CA GLU A 77 21.24 -7.94 -8.82
C GLU A 77 21.49 -6.42 -8.88
N ALA A 78 20.44 -5.61 -9.00
CA ALA A 78 20.57 -4.15 -8.98
C ALA A 78 21.19 -3.65 -7.67
N LEU A 79 20.72 -4.15 -6.52
CA LEU A 79 21.21 -3.78 -5.19
C LEU A 79 22.66 -4.22 -4.93
N ARG A 80 23.10 -5.34 -5.52
CA ARG A 80 24.50 -5.79 -5.44
C ARG A 80 25.46 -4.86 -6.18
N ASN A 81 24.96 -4.17 -7.20
CA ASN A 81 25.73 -3.18 -7.96
C ASN A 81 25.75 -1.78 -7.33
N VAL A 82 25.03 -1.57 -6.22
CA VAL A 82 25.10 -0.32 -5.45
C VAL A 82 26.46 -0.23 -4.75
N SER A 83 27.18 0.86 -5.01
CA SER A 83 28.49 1.12 -4.42
C SER A 83 28.44 1.18 -2.89
N ASP A 84 29.56 0.86 -2.24
CA ASP A 84 29.64 0.87 -0.79
C ASP A 84 29.41 2.27 -0.20
N GLU A 85 29.87 3.32 -0.89
CA GLU A 85 29.67 4.71 -0.49
C GLU A 85 28.18 5.09 -0.52
N LEU A 86 27.49 4.70 -1.59
CA LEU A 86 26.09 5.01 -1.77
C LEU A 86 25.23 4.20 -0.77
N ALA A 87 25.54 2.91 -0.58
CA ALA A 87 24.87 2.07 0.40
C ALA A 87 25.07 2.59 1.84
N TYR A 88 26.28 3.03 2.19
CA TYR A 88 26.58 3.60 3.50
C TYR A 88 25.80 4.90 3.76
N ARG A 89 25.68 5.79 2.77
CA ARG A 89 24.90 7.04 2.91
C ARG A 89 23.43 6.82 3.22
N LEU A 90 22.84 5.69 2.80
CA LEU A 90 21.45 5.35 3.15
C LEU A 90 21.24 5.23 4.68
N THR A 91 22.27 4.86 5.44
CA THR A 91 22.19 4.73 6.90
C THR A 91 21.97 6.07 7.61
N TRP A 92 22.25 7.18 6.94
CA TRP A 92 22.12 8.55 7.45
C TRP A 92 20.81 9.23 7.04
N ARG A 93 19.88 8.49 6.41
CA ARG A 93 18.62 9.03 5.83
C ARG A 93 18.83 10.18 4.84
N ASP A 94 19.94 10.15 4.12
CA ASP A 94 20.25 11.12 3.08
C ASP A 94 19.29 10.96 1.89
N ASP A 95 18.43 11.96 1.67
CA ASP A 95 17.40 11.90 0.62
C ASP A 95 17.98 11.83 -0.79
N LYS A 96 19.15 12.44 -1.03
CA LYS A 96 19.83 12.34 -2.32
C LYS A 96 20.33 10.92 -2.54
N ALA A 97 20.93 10.30 -1.52
CA ALA A 97 21.38 8.91 -1.63
C ALA A 97 20.21 7.94 -1.89
N TRP A 98 19.07 8.15 -1.23
CA TRP A 98 17.85 7.39 -1.50
C TRP A 98 17.37 7.56 -2.95
N HIS A 99 17.34 8.79 -3.45
CA HIS A 99 16.96 9.06 -4.83
C HIS A 99 17.91 8.38 -5.82
N ASP A 100 19.23 8.54 -5.64
CA ASP A 100 20.25 7.96 -6.51
C ASP A 100 20.16 6.41 -6.56
N VAL A 101 19.90 5.75 -5.41
CA VAL A 101 19.70 4.29 -5.36
C VAL A 101 18.42 3.88 -6.07
N CYS A 102 17.31 4.58 -5.83
CA CYS A 102 16.04 4.26 -6.48
C CYS A 102 16.14 4.44 -8.01
N GLU A 103 16.82 5.49 -8.45
CA GLU A 103 17.06 5.74 -9.88
C GLU A 103 17.91 4.64 -10.49
N SER A 104 19.03 4.29 -9.85
CA SER A 104 19.93 3.23 -10.33
C SER A 104 19.21 1.88 -10.43
N VAL A 105 18.41 1.52 -9.42
CA VAL A 105 17.61 0.28 -9.45
C VAL A 105 16.52 0.36 -10.52
N ALA A 106 15.81 1.48 -10.66
CA ALA A 106 14.78 1.66 -11.68
C ALA A 106 15.36 1.48 -13.09
N VAL A 107 16.47 2.14 -13.41
CA VAL A 107 17.13 2.04 -14.72
C VAL A 107 17.56 0.60 -15.01
N PHE A 108 18.12 -0.11 -14.02
CA PHE A 108 18.47 -1.52 -14.19
C PHE A 108 17.24 -2.38 -14.50
N LEU A 109 16.16 -2.18 -13.75
CA LEU A 109 14.91 -2.90 -13.91
C LEU A 109 14.27 -2.62 -15.28
N GLU A 110 14.18 -1.35 -15.69
CA GLU A 110 13.68 -0.92 -17.01
C GLU A 110 14.49 -1.50 -18.17
N GLY A 111 15.79 -1.77 -17.96
CA GLY A 111 16.64 -2.46 -18.94
C GLY A 111 16.31 -3.95 -19.13
N CYS A 112 15.66 -4.60 -18.16
CA CYS A 112 15.42 -6.05 -18.19
C CYS A 112 13.92 -6.44 -18.18
N MET A 113 13.04 -5.51 -17.83
CA MET A 113 11.60 -5.73 -17.65
C MET A 113 10.79 -4.54 -18.17
N ALA A 114 9.56 -4.83 -18.60
CA ALA A 114 8.55 -3.82 -18.90
C ALA A 114 7.61 -3.66 -17.72
N PHE A 115 7.25 -2.42 -17.42
CA PHE A 115 6.37 -2.05 -16.32
C PHE A 115 5.14 -1.37 -16.89
N ASP A 116 3.98 -1.90 -16.54
CA ASP A 116 2.71 -1.25 -16.77
C ASP A 116 2.03 -1.02 -15.42
N ARG A 117 1.22 0.04 -15.35
CA ARG A 117 0.34 0.23 -14.20
C ARG A 117 -0.67 -0.92 -14.18
N LYS A 118 -0.77 -1.63 -13.06
CA LYS A 118 -1.78 -2.68 -12.92
C LYS A 118 -3.18 -2.06 -13.01
N PRO A 119 -4.07 -2.58 -13.88
CA PRO A 119 -5.43 -2.09 -13.96
C PRO A 119 -6.11 -2.28 -12.61
N TYR A 120 -6.74 -1.22 -12.14
CA TYR A 120 -7.36 -1.20 -10.83
C TYR A 120 -8.63 -2.08 -10.82
N ASP A 121 -8.52 -3.26 -10.20
CA ASP A 121 -9.59 -4.25 -10.07
C ASP A 121 -10.16 -4.33 -8.63
N GLY A 122 -9.71 -3.45 -7.74
CA GLY A 122 -10.06 -3.44 -6.32
C GLY A 122 -9.22 -4.36 -5.42
N SER A 123 -8.30 -5.16 -5.97
CA SER A 123 -7.48 -6.12 -5.20
C SER A 123 -6.32 -5.48 -4.43
N LEU A 124 -5.73 -4.40 -4.97
CA LEU A 124 -4.51 -3.73 -4.44
C LEU A 124 -4.63 -3.24 -3.00
N THR A 125 -5.83 -2.87 -2.65
CA THR A 125 -6.25 -2.05 -1.52
C THR A 125 -7.17 -2.85 -0.59
N ALA A 126 -7.76 -3.93 -1.10
CA ALA A 126 -8.16 -5.06 -0.29
C ALA A 126 -6.95 -5.63 0.46
N LEU A 127 -5.78 -5.76 -0.19
CA LEU A 127 -4.62 -6.48 0.34
C LEU A 127 -3.58 -5.62 1.09
N SER A 128 -3.59 -4.28 0.94
CA SER A 128 -2.46 -3.47 1.42
C SER A 128 -2.60 -2.99 2.87
N ASP A 129 -1.52 -3.10 3.65
CA ASP A 129 -1.29 -2.34 4.89
C ASP A 129 -1.19 -0.80 4.67
N TYR A 130 -1.47 -0.31 3.45
CA TYR A 130 -1.27 1.08 3.02
C TYR A 130 -2.22 2.05 3.73
N ASN A 131 -3.39 1.59 4.18
CA ASN A 131 -4.36 2.37 4.96
C ASN A 131 -4.27 2.14 6.48
N GLY A 132 -3.20 1.50 6.97
CA GLY A 132 -2.97 1.27 8.39
C GLY A 132 -3.76 0.12 9.01
N TRP A 133 -4.44 -0.69 8.18
CA TRP A 133 -5.04 -1.96 8.60
C TRP A 133 -3.99 -3.07 8.67
N LYS A 134 -4.22 -4.05 9.55
CA LYS A 134 -3.40 -5.26 9.59
C LYS A 134 -3.87 -6.25 8.52
N SER A 135 -2.97 -7.12 8.08
CA SER A 135 -3.25 -8.15 7.06
C SER A 135 -4.45 -9.05 7.37
N TRP A 136 -4.75 -9.34 8.64
CA TRP A 136 -5.94 -10.10 9.06
C TRP A 136 -7.22 -9.24 9.15
N GLU A 137 -7.10 -7.92 9.10
CA GLU A 137 -8.22 -6.97 9.05
C GLU A 137 -8.60 -6.63 7.61
N VAL A 138 -7.98 -7.25 6.61
CA VAL A 138 -8.25 -7.08 5.18
C VAL A 138 -9.74 -7.34 4.85
N ILE A 139 -10.30 -6.52 3.95
CA ILE A 139 -11.60 -6.80 3.31
C ILE A 139 -11.29 -7.64 2.07
N ALA A 140 -11.79 -8.87 2.00
CA ALA A 140 -11.53 -9.73 0.85
C ALA A 140 -12.30 -9.23 -0.38
N SER A 141 -11.78 -9.48 -1.59
CA SER A 141 -12.43 -9.07 -2.86
C SER A 141 -13.86 -9.64 -3.02
N GLY A 142 -14.14 -10.80 -2.40
CA GLY A 142 -15.46 -11.42 -2.38
C GLY A 142 -16.43 -10.86 -1.34
N ASP A 143 -15.97 -10.05 -0.38
CA ASP A 143 -16.82 -9.52 0.68
C ASP A 143 -17.86 -8.55 0.09
N ARG A 144 -19.10 -8.69 0.55
CA ARG A 144 -20.21 -7.82 0.13
C ARG A 144 -20.84 -7.14 1.35
N PRO A 145 -21.18 -5.84 1.23
CA PRO A 145 -21.94 -5.16 2.27
C PRO A 145 -23.32 -5.82 2.40
N ARG A 146 -23.77 -5.97 3.63
CA ARG A 146 -25.06 -6.54 4.03
C ARG A 146 -26.10 -5.45 4.25
N GLY A 147 -25.68 -4.24 4.60
CA GLY A 147 -26.54 -3.11 4.91
C GLY A 147 -27.11 -2.45 3.65
N LYS A 148 -28.07 -1.54 3.86
CA LYS A 148 -28.66 -0.74 2.78
C LYS A 148 -27.83 0.52 2.58
N TRP A 149 -27.27 0.69 1.39
CA TRP A 149 -26.51 1.87 1.00
C TRP A 149 -27.31 2.72 0.01
N ARG A 150 -27.39 4.03 0.26
CA ARG A 150 -28.17 4.98 -0.54
C ARG A 150 -27.32 6.20 -0.85
N HIS A 151 -27.53 6.83 -2.01
CA HIS A 151 -26.88 8.11 -2.31
C HIS A 151 -27.22 9.15 -1.25
N ALA A 152 -26.21 9.89 -0.79
CA ALA A 152 -26.38 10.94 0.20
C ALA A 152 -27.23 12.10 -0.33
N TRP A 153 -27.17 12.36 -1.65
CA TRP A 153 -27.87 13.45 -2.32
C TRP A 153 -28.77 12.89 -3.42
N LYS A 154 -30.07 13.18 -3.36
CA LYS A 154 -31.04 12.72 -4.37
C LYS A 154 -30.84 13.37 -5.75
N GLU A 155 -30.27 14.56 -5.77
CA GLU A 155 -30.22 15.44 -6.95
C GLU A 155 -28.89 15.34 -7.72
N LYS A 156 -27.87 14.69 -7.13
CA LYS A 156 -26.55 14.56 -7.74
C LYS A 156 -26.10 13.10 -7.67
N LEU A 157 -25.95 12.48 -8.84
CA LEU A 157 -25.30 11.17 -9.00
C LEU A 157 -23.81 11.33 -8.70
N GLY A 158 -23.48 11.40 -7.41
CA GLY A 158 -22.12 11.50 -6.91
C GLY A 158 -21.67 10.19 -6.26
N ASP A 159 -20.35 10.06 -6.13
CA ASP A 159 -19.70 8.98 -5.40
C ASP A 159 -19.78 9.21 -3.88
N ASP A 160 -20.99 9.19 -3.35
CA ASP A 160 -21.28 9.56 -1.97
C ASP A 160 -22.53 8.83 -1.47
N PHE A 161 -22.35 7.96 -0.48
CA PHE A 161 -23.37 7.05 0.01
C PHE A 161 -23.42 7.01 1.53
N ILE A 162 -24.63 6.85 2.07
CA ILE A 162 -24.90 6.63 3.48
C ILE A 162 -25.42 5.21 3.67
N GLY A 163 -24.83 4.49 4.63
CA GLY A 163 -25.18 3.12 4.98
C GLY A 163 -26.10 3.06 6.19
N PHE A 164 -27.10 2.18 6.14
CA PHE A 164 -28.08 1.98 7.20
C PHE A 164 -28.22 0.50 7.60
N ASP A 165 -28.38 0.27 8.90
CA ASP A 165 -28.85 -0.97 9.51
C ASP A 165 -30.23 -0.72 10.13
N GLY A 166 -31.28 -1.20 9.46
CA GLY A 166 -32.65 -0.76 9.75
C GLY A 166 -32.80 0.77 9.54
N GLU A 167 -33.18 1.46 10.61
CA GLU A 167 -33.28 2.93 10.66
C GLU A 167 -32.01 3.61 11.21
N THR A 168 -31.04 2.83 11.70
CA THR A 168 -29.80 3.37 12.28
C THR A 168 -28.78 3.64 11.19
N CYS A 169 -28.23 4.85 11.17
CA CYS A 169 -27.11 5.21 10.29
C CYS A 169 -25.82 4.53 10.77
N MET A 170 -25.19 3.73 9.91
CA MET A 170 -23.90 3.09 10.21
C MET A 170 -22.73 4.03 9.90
N GLY A 171 -22.83 4.79 8.82
CA GLY A 171 -21.77 5.66 8.34
C GLY A 171 -21.95 6.11 6.90
N ARG A 172 -20.92 6.75 6.36
CA ARG A 172 -20.89 7.34 5.02
C ARG A 172 -19.61 6.93 4.30
N ILE A 173 -19.71 6.65 3.01
CA ILE A 173 -18.57 6.41 2.13
C ILE A 173 -18.63 7.41 0.99
N PHE A 174 -17.49 7.93 0.56
CA PHE A 174 -17.44 8.91 -0.50
C PHE A 174 -16.09 8.95 -1.19
N ARG A 175 -16.09 9.47 -2.41
CA ARG A 175 -14.89 9.82 -3.16
C ARG A 175 -14.78 11.33 -3.27
N ILE A 176 -13.59 11.85 -3.02
CA ILE A 176 -13.26 13.26 -3.20
C ILE A 176 -11.89 13.37 -3.86
N ASP A 177 -11.79 14.29 -4.82
CA ASP A 177 -10.53 14.61 -5.48
C ASP A 177 -9.81 15.73 -4.69
N LEU A 178 -9.22 15.36 -3.55
CA LEU A 178 -8.47 16.31 -2.71
C LEU A 178 -6.99 16.42 -3.09
N THR A 179 -6.46 15.47 -3.86
CA THR A 179 -5.01 15.31 -4.05
C THR A 179 -4.60 14.96 -5.49
N GLY A 180 -5.53 14.98 -6.45
CA GLY A 180 -5.28 14.45 -7.79
C GLY A 180 -5.24 12.92 -7.83
N SER A 181 -5.60 12.24 -6.73
CA SER A 181 -5.77 10.80 -6.65
C SER A 181 -7.27 10.47 -6.58
N ASP A 182 -7.81 10.01 -7.70
CA ASP A 182 -9.21 9.59 -7.88
C ASP A 182 -9.47 8.15 -7.39
N GLU A 183 -8.52 7.59 -6.65
CA GLU A 183 -8.34 6.15 -6.47
C GLU A 183 -8.82 5.64 -5.10
N ARG A 184 -9.34 6.53 -4.25
CA ARG A 184 -9.68 6.21 -2.85
C ARG A 184 -11.16 6.48 -2.55
N TRP A 185 -11.76 5.54 -1.84
CA TRP A 185 -13.07 5.67 -1.22
C TRP A 185 -12.89 5.90 0.27
N TYR A 186 -13.10 7.14 0.70
CA TYR A 186 -13.07 7.52 2.09
C TYR A 186 -14.32 7.00 2.79
N TRP A 187 -14.20 6.73 4.07
CA TRP A 187 -15.32 6.32 4.90
C TRP A 187 -15.25 6.99 6.27
N LEU A 188 -16.44 7.26 6.81
CA LEU A 188 -16.68 7.83 8.12
C LEU A 188 -17.76 7.01 8.81
N MET A 189 -17.50 6.61 10.05
CA MET A 189 -18.53 6.00 10.89
C MET A 189 -19.51 7.08 11.36
N ALA A 190 -20.80 6.74 11.47
CA ALA A 190 -21.77 7.62 12.12
C ALA A 190 -21.34 7.91 13.57
N ALA A 191 -21.56 9.13 14.02
CA ALA A 191 -21.33 9.51 15.42
C ALA A 191 -22.61 9.26 16.21
N ASP A 192 -22.57 8.27 17.09
CA ASP A 192 -23.68 7.92 18.00
C ASP A 192 -23.32 8.14 19.48
N GLY A 193 -22.12 8.68 19.74
CA GLY A 193 -21.59 8.90 21.10
C GLY A 193 -21.06 7.65 21.79
N SER A 194 -21.12 6.47 21.14
CA SER A 194 -20.65 5.22 21.73
C SER A 194 -19.11 5.16 21.82
N PRO A 195 -18.55 4.46 22.83
CA PRO A 195 -17.11 4.30 22.96
C PRO A 195 -16.55 3.48 21.79
N ARG A 196 -15.49 3.99 21.16
CA ARG A 196 -14.86 3.40 19.96
C ARG A 196 -14.11 2.09 20.19
N ARG A 197 -13.72 1.78 21.44
CA ARG A 197 -13.04 0.53 21.81
C ARG A 197 -11.84 0.18 20.90
N GLY A 198 -11.06 1.18 20.52
CA GLY A 198 -9.88 1.02 19.66
C GLY A 198 -10.16 0.95 18.14
N TRP A 199 -11.42 0.97 17.72
CA TRP A 199 -11.78 1.07 16.32
C TRP A 199 -11.62 2.50 15.77
N PRO A 200 -11.09 2.69 14.56
CA PRO A 200 -10.99 3.99 13.93
C PRO A 200 -12.37 4.57 13.57
N ALA A 201 -12.46 5.89 13.59
CA ALA A 201 -13.68 6.64 13.24
C ALA A 201 -13.80 6.93 11.73
N ALA A 202 -12.67 6.87 11.03
CA ALA A 202 -12.53 7.27 9.64
C ALA A 202 -11.37 6.52 9.01
N GLY A 203 -11.38 6.45 7.68
CA GLY A 203 -10.26 5.94 6.90
C GLY A 203 -10.57 5.96 5.43
N TYR A 204 -9.84 5.14 4.68
CA TYR A 204 -10.10 4.96 3.27
C TYR A 204 -9.93 3.50 2.88
N GLU A 205 -10.71 3.11 1.91
CA GLU A 205 -10.56 1.89 1.15
C GLU A 205 -10.51 2.30 -0.32
N ALA A 206 -10.75 1.34 -1.17
CA ALA A 206 -10.43 1.45 -2.57
C ALA A 206 -11.62 1.58 -3.48
N SER A 207 -12.68 0.94 -3.07
CA SER A 207 -13.91 0.82 -3.81
C SER A 207 -15.01 1.16 -2.84
N ALA A 208 -16.13 1.63 -3.37
CA ALA A 208 -17.32 1.82 -2.58
C ALA A 208 -17.69 0.53 -1.82
N ARG A 209 -17.51 -0.64 -2.46
CA ARG A 209 -17.78 -1.94 -1.85
C ARG A 209 -16.90 -2.21 -0.63
N SER A 210 -15.58 -2.05 -0.76
CA SER A 210 -14.68 -2.32 0.37
C SER A 210 -14.83 -1.30 1.49
N ALA A 211 -15.07 -0.03 1.16
CA ALA A 211 -15.41 1.01 2.13
C ALA A 211 -16.71 0.68 2.89
N ALA A 212 -17.74 0.21 2.18
CA ALA A 212 -19.00 -0.21 2.79
C ALA A 212 -18.82 -1.41 3.73
N CYS A 213 -18.13 -2.46 3.27
CA CYS A 213 -17.78 -3.62 4.09
C CYS A 213 -17.00 -3.22 5.35
N ARG A 214 -16.10 -2.24 5.23
CA ARG A 214 -15.32 -1.73 6.36
C ARG A 214 -16.20 -1.07 7.40
N VAL A 215 -17.05 -0.13 6.98
CA VAL A 215 -17.99 0.56 7.88
C VAL A 215 -18.87 -0.44 8.60
N GLU A 216 -19.43 -1.41 7.88
CA GLU A 216 -20.26 -2.46 8.47
C GLU A 216 -19.50 -3.34 9.48
N ARG A 217 -18.29 -3.78 9.15
CA ARG A 217 -17.46 -4.59 10.06
C ARG A 217 -17.23 -3.87 11.38
N ILE A 218 -16.89 -2.59 11.33
CA ILE A 218 -16.67 -1.76 12.53
C ILE A 218 -18.00 -1.53 13.27
N TYR A 219 -19.07 -1.16 12.55
CA TYR A 219 -20.38 -0.92 13.13
C TYR A 219 -20.89 -2.14 13.91
N PHE A 220 -20.89 -3.32 13.28
CA PHE A 220 -21.37 -4.54 13.93
C PHE A 220 -20.50 -4.98 15.10
N ALA A 221 -19.19 -4.75 15.06
CA ALA A 221 -18.32 -4.97 16.22
C ALA A 221 -18.70 -4.04 17.39
N LEU A 222 -18.93 -2.75 17.11
CA LEU A 222 -19.33 -1.77 18.13
C LEU A 222 -20.71 -2.08 18.73
N VAL A 223 -21.69 -2.46 17.90
CA VAL A 223 -23.03 -2.89 18.36
C VAL A 223 -22.94 -4.10 19.29
N LYS A 224 -22.01 -5.02 19.03
CA LYS A 224 -21.73 -6.17 19.90
C LYS A 224 -20.85 -5.83 21.12
N GLY A 225 -20.33 -4.61 21.22
CA GLY A 225 -19.41 -4.19 22.28
C GLY A 225 -17.98 -4.72 22.15
N GLU A 226 -17.60 -5.24 20.97
CA GLU A 226 -16.30 -5.84 20.70
C GLU A 226 -15.21 -4.78 20.53
N ALA A 227 -14.09 -4.95 21.24
CA ALA A 227 -12.91 -4.11 21.06
C ALA A 227 -12.10 -4.54 19.84
N ARG A 228 -11.39 -3.60 19.22
CA ARG A 228 -10.44 -3.90 18.16
C ARG A 228 -9.31 -4.76 18.74
N ALA A 229 -9.07 -5.92 18.15
CA ALA A 229 -7.98 -6.79 18.57
C ALA A 229 -6.63 -6.10 18.32
N VAL A 230 -5.84 -5.90 19.39
CA VAL A 230 -4.46 -5.42 19.32
C VAL A 230 -3.58 -6.53 19.89
N TYR A 231 -3.08 -7.42 19.04
CA TYR A 231 -2.01 -8.33 19.46
C TYR A 231 -0.69 -7.55 19.46
N ARG A 232 -0.04 -7.53 20.62
CA ARG A 232 1.33 -7.02 20.81
C ARG A 232 2.34 -8.07 20.38
#